data_AF-A0AA47BW19-F1
#
_entry.id   AF-A0AA47BW19-F1
#
_cell.length_a   1.000
_cell.length_b   1.000
_cell.length_c   1.000
_cell.angle_alpha   90.00
_cell.angle_beta   90.00
_cell.angle_gamma   90.00
#
_symmetry.space_group_name_H-M   'P 1'
#
loop_
_entity.id
_entity.type
_entity.pdbx_description
1 polymer ?
#
loop_
_entity_poly.entity_id
_entity_poly.type
_entity_poly.pdbx_seq_one_letter_code
_entity_poly.pdbx_strand_id
1 'polypeptide(L)'
;EEENADEPPKPDGYNVYSTVDGTYKGGQWDDPEDHAEGGLGYYASVLDDEDNWHNYGHLDKDSVENNGLKKGDRVEEGDYLGKISEDENEDGNSTGPHVHHEAIEKDEKGRWVNDEGEHNYIDPGKKDPLGGTGNQTAGYPKYKDGTFHGGRDFAPKKEYEH
;
A
#
# COMPACT_ATOMS: atom_id res chain seq x y z
N GLU A 1 -15.55 -31.57 -0.13
CA GLU A 1 -15.96 -30.30 -0.76
C GLU A 1 -14.69 -29.50 -0.93
N GLU A 2 -14.34 -29.16 -2.16
CA GLU A 2 -13.27 -28.20 -2.44
C GLU A 2 -13.76 -26.85 -1.92
N GLU A 3 -13.05 -26.28 -0.94
CA GLU A 3 -13.30 -24.92 -0.49
C GLU A 3 -13.04 -24.01 -1.70
N ASN A 4 -14.08 -23.33 -2.18
CA ASN A 4 -13.93 -22.27 -3.17
C ASN A 4 -13.00 -21.22 -2.54
N ALA A 5 -11.74 -21.20 -2.96
CA ALA A 5 -10.95 -19.98 -2.84
C ALA A 5 -11.67 -18.98 -3.74
N ASP A 6 -12.41 -18.04 -3.15
CA ASP A 6 -13.04 -16.95 -3.89
C ASP A 6 -11.95 -16.32 -4.77
N GLU A 7 -12.18 -16.26 -6.08
CA GLU A 7 -11.25 -15.60 -6.99
C GLU A 7 -10.98 -14.18 -6.47
N PRO A 8 -9.73 -13.68 -6.53
CA PRO A 8 -9.44 -12.33 -6.06
C PRO A 8 -10.37 -11.35 -6.78
N PRO A 9 -10.88 -10.31 -6.08
CA PRO A 9 -11.79 -9.36 -6.68
C PRO A 9 -11.13 -8.74 -7.91
N LYS A 10 -11.93 -8.36 -8.90
CA LYS A 10 -11.41 -7.80 -10.16
C LYS A 10 -10.96 -6.34 -9.99
N PRO A 11 -9.96 -5.85 -10.74
CA PRO A 11 -9.56 -4.46 -10.66
C PRO A 11 -10.73 -3.52 -11.02
N ASP A 12 -11.11 -2.65 -10.10
CA ASP A 12 -12.24 -1.71 -10.22
C ASP A 12 -11.83 -0.26 -9.94
N GLY A 13 -10.53 0.01 -9.84
CA GLY A 13 -9.99 1.30 -9.42
C GLY A 13 -9.71 1.40 -7.92
N TYR A 14 -10.29 0.53 -7.10
CA TYR A 14 -10.22 0.59 -5.64
C TYR A 14 -9.56 -0.65 -5.03
N ASN A 15 -9.67 -1.81 -5.67
CA ASN A 15 -8.96 -3.01 -5.25
C ASN A 15 -7.44 -2.85 -5.43
N VAL A 16 -6.71 -3.19 -4.38
CA VAL A 16 -5.26 -3.06 -4.25
C VAL A 16 -4.63 -4.44 -4.30
N TYR A 17 -3.59 -4.58 -5.12
CA TYR A 17 -2.87 -5.82 -5.36
C TYR A 17 -1.38 -5.65 -5.07
N SER A 18 -0.73 -6.73 -4.69
CA SER A 18 0.71 -6.75 -4.51
C SER A 18 1.42 -6.43 -5.81
N THR A 19 2.39 -5.54 -5.74
CA THR A 19 3.27 -5.20 -6.88
C THR A 19 4.58 -6.00 -6.87
N VAL A 20 4.77 -6.85 -5.86
CA VAL A 20 5.97 -7.64 -5.63
C VAL A 20 5.61 -9.05 -5.16
N ASP A 21 6.50 -10.00 -5.43
CA ASP A 21 6.48 -11.31 -4.78
C ASP A 21 7.09 -11.19 -3.38
N GLY A 22 6.52 -11.86 -2.38
CA GLY A 22 7.03 -11.72 -1.01
C GLY A 22 6.28 -12.53 0.04
N THR A 23 6.48 -12.14 1.30
CA THR A 23 5.77 -12.69 2.45
C THR A 23 4.84 -11.64 3.01
N TYR A 24 3.55 -11.96 3.13
CA TYR A 24 2.57 -11.07 3.74
C TYR A 24 2.86 -10.88 5.23
N LYS A 25 2.96 -9.62 5.68
CA LYS A 25 3.30 -9.27 7.07
C LYS A 25 2.09 -8.89 7.91
N GLY A 26 0.91 -8.81 7.29
CA GLY A 26 -0.36 -8.44 7.90
C GLY A 26 -0.75 -6.99 7.58
N GLY A 27 -1.90 -6.58 8.12
CA GLY A 27 -2.35 -5.19 8.13
C GLY A 27 -2.35 -4.59 9.53
N GLN A 28 -2.14 -3.29 9.64
CA GLN A 28 -2.18 -2.53 10.89
C GLN A 28 -2.40 -1.04 10.63
N TRP A 29 -2.76 -0.30 11.70
CA TRP A 29 -2.75 1.16 11.69
C TRP A 29 -1.32 1.69 11.82
N ASP A 30 -0.99 2.74 11.08
CA ASP A 30 0.31 3.43 11.11
C ASP A 30 0.59 4.03 12.50
N ASP A 31 -0.34 4.83 12.99
CA ASP A 31 -0.40 5.22 14.39
C ASP A 31 -1.60 4.47 15.02
N PRO A 32 -1.38 3.59 16.02
CA PRO A 32 -2.47 2.86 16.67
C PRO A 32 -3.34 3.75 17.59
N GLU A 33 -2.87 4.93 17.98
CA GLU A 33 -3.50 5.83 18.96
C GLU A 33 -4.18 7.04 18.29
N ASP A 34 -3.72 7.51 17.13
CA ASP A 34 -4.30 8.62 16.37
C ASP A 34 -4.40 8.33 14.86
N HIS A 35 -5.59 7.97 14.40
CA HIS A 35 -5.83 7.53 13.00
C HIS A 35 -6.02 8.71 12.03
N ALA A 36 -6.11 9.95 12.54
CA ALA A 36 -6.55 11.11 11.78
C ALA A 36 -5.40 12.02 11.28
N GLU A 37 -4.25 12.06 11.98
CA GLU A 37 -3.17 13.00 11.67
C GLU A 37 -2.03 12.40 10.82
N GLY A 38 -2.26 12.25 9.51
CA GLY A 38 -1.20 11.91 8.54
C GLY A 38 -0.69 10.46 8.62
N GLY A 39 0.18 10.07 7.67
CA GLY A 39 0.74 8.71 7.61
C GLY A 39 -0.04 7.77 6.68
N LEU A 40 0.21 6.46 6.82
CA LEU A 40 -0.34 5.43 5.92
C LEU A 40 -1.81 5.06 6.21
N GLY A 41 -2.41 5.55 7.29
CA GLY A 41 -3.71 5.04 7.77
C GLY A 41 -3.64 3.55 8.09
N TYR A 42 -4.69 2.79 7.75
CA TYR A 42 -4.60 1.32 7.78
C TYR A 42 -3.90 0.83 6.52
N TYR A 43 -2.86 0.02 6.68
CA TYR A 43 -2.03 -0.44 5.58
C TYR A 43 -1.79 -1.94 5.63
N ALA A 44 -1.49 -2.50 4.46
CA ALA A 44 -1.01 -3.88 4.30
C ALA A 44 0.49 -3.87 4.02
N SER A 45 1.22 -4.85 4.57
CA SER A 45 2.67 -4.97 4.38
C SER A 45 3.09 -6.27 3.70
N VAL A 46 4.09 -6.18 2.82
CA VAL A 46 4.77 -7.32 2.18
C VAL A 46 6.28 -7.15 2.34
N LEU A 47 6.95 -8.19 2.83
CA LEU A 47 8.42 -8.27 2.77
C LEU A 47 8.81 -9.01 1.49
N ASP A 48 9.42 -8.31 0.54
CA ASP A 48 9.79 -8.90 -0.75
C ASP A 48 10.93 -9.92 -0.61
N ASP A 49 11.24 -10.59 -1.72
CA ASP A 49 12.34 -11.58 -1.78
C ASP A 49 13.74 -10.96 -1.70
N GLU A 50 13.85 -9.63 -1.87
CA GLU A 50 15.08 -8.85 -1.74
C GLU A 50 15.25 -8.26 -0.32
N ASP A 51 14.35 -8.61 0.62
CA ASP A 51 14.32 -8.14 2.01
C ASP A 51 14.05 -6.63 2.15
N ASN A 52 13.23 -6.09 1.24
CA ASN A 52 12.63 -4.75 1.31
C ASN A 52 11.20 -4.83 1.84
N TRP A 53 10.84 -3.87 2.69
CA TRP A 53 9.52 -3.78 3.28
C TRP A 53 8.63 -2.86 2.45
N HIS A 54 7.57 -3.41 1.85
CA HIS A 54 6.58 -2.66 1.10
C HIS A 54 5.33 -2.42 1.94
N ASN A 55 4.86 -1.17 1.99
CA ASN A 55 3.60 -0.81 2.63
C ASN A 55 2.63 -0.24 1.59
N TYR A 56 1.37 -0.68 1.68
CA TYR A 56 0.25 -0.23 0.86
C TYR A 56 -0.78 0.42 1.79
N GLY A 57 -0.78 1.76 1.85
CA GLY A 57 -1.57 2.56 2.77
C GLY A 57 -2.92 3.01 2.23
N HIS A 58 -3.69 3.65 3.12
CA HIS A 58 -5.04 4.17 2.92
C HIS A 58 -6.06 3.09 2.54
N LEU A 59 -5.88 1.89 3.09
CA LEU A 59 -6.77 0.75 2.86
C LEU A 59 -7.92 0.74 3.85
N ASP A 60 -9.06 0.24 3.40
CA ASP A 60 -10.17 -0.15 4.25
C ASP A 60 -9.76 -1.35 5.11
N LYS A 61 -9.87 -1.20 6.43
CA LYS A 61 -9.47 -2.22 7.40
C LYS A 61 -10.20 -3.55 7.18
N ASP A 62 -11.51 -3.52 6.99
CA ASP A 62 -12.31 -4.75 6.88
C ASP A 62 -11.91 -5.53 5.61
N SER A 63 -11.58 -4.83 4.53
CA SER A 63 -11.08 -5.45 3.29
C SER A 63 -9.73 -6.16 3.46
N VAL A 64 -8.82 -5.60 4.27
CA VAL A 64 -7.48 -6.15 4.51
C VAL A 64 -7.55 -7.33 5.50
N GLU A 65 -8.38 -7.22 6.54
CA GLU A 65 -8.58 -8.29 7.52
C GLU A 65 -9.32 -9.50 6.93
N ASN A 66 -10.08 -9.30 5.85
CA ASN A 66 -10.84 -10.35 5.16
C ASN A 66 -10.33 -10.65 3.73
N ASN A 67 -9.08 -10.29 3.40
CA ASN A 67 -8.49 -10.52 2.06
C ASN A 67 -8.12 -11.99 1.79
N GLY A 68 -8.32 -12.90 2.76
CA GLY A 68 -7.99 -14.32 2.66
C GLY A 68 -6.54 -14.67 3.00
N LEU A 69 -5.67 -13.70 3.24
CA LEU A 69 -4.26 -13.87 3.60
C LEU A 69 -4.05 -13.85 5.11
N LYS A 70 -3.09 -14.63 5.60
CA LYS A 70 -2.59 -14.62 6.98
C LYS A 70 -1.14 -14.19 7.00
N LYS A 71 -0.73 -13.55 8.10
CA LYS A 71 0.66 -13.18 8.32
C LYS A 71 1.58 -14.40 8.17
N GLY A 72 2.56 -14.31 7.28
CA GLY A 72 3.48 -15.38 6.93
C GLY A 72 3.14 -16.11 5.64
N ASP A 73 1.96 -15.87 5.05
CA ASP A 73 1.60 -16.43 3.76
C ASP A 73 2.49 -15.86 2.65
N ARG A 74 2.74 -16.70 1.64
CA ARG A 74 3.37 -16.26 0.39
C ARG A 74 2.37 -15.41 -0.38
N VAL A 75 2.83 -14.30 -0.92
CA VAL A 75 2.10 -13.51 -1.89
C VAL A 75 2.89 -13.46 -3.19
N GLU A 76 2.19 -13.59 -4.31
CA GLU A 76 2.70 -13.32 -5.64
C GLU A 76 2.26 -11.93 -6.08
N GLU A 77 3.02 -11.36 -7.00
CA GLU A 77 2.63 -10.15 -7.71
C GLU A 77 1.24 -10.34 -8.36
N GLY A 78 0.34 -9.40 -8.07
CA GLY A 78 -1.05 -9.44 -8.52
C GLY A 78 -2.02 -10.07 -7.51
N ASP A 79 -1.54 -10.62 -6.38
CA ASP A 79 -2.42 -11.07 -5.30
C ASP A 79 -3.14 -9.90 -4.64
N TYR A 80 -4.41 -10.12 -4.27
CA TYR A 80 -5.24 -9.11 -3.63
C TYR A 80 -4.80 -8.84 -2.19
N LEU A 81 -4.61 -7.57 -1.84
CA LEU A 81 -4.18 -7.14 -0.51
C LEU A 81 -5.28 -6.43 0.28
N GLY A 82 -6.27 -5.87 -0.39
CA GLY A 82 -7.33 -5.07 0.24
C GLY A 82 -7.88 -4.05 -0.74
N LYS A 83 -8.64 -3.09 -0.23
CA LYS A 83 -9.30 -2.06 -1.02
C LYS A 83 -9.00 -0.68 -0.44
N ILE A 84 -8.86 0.34 -1.28
CA ILE A 84 -8.78 1.74 -0.83
C ILE A 84 -10.07 2.10 -0.07
N SER A 85 -9.95 2.85 1.03
CA SER A 85 -11.12 3.43 1.69
C SER A 85 -11.84 4.41 0.75
N GLU A 86 -13.13 4.16 0.50
CA GLU A 86 -13.97 5.02 -0.36
C GLU A 86 -14.46 6.29 0.34
N ASP A 87 -14.27 6.39 1.66
CA ASP A 87 -14.76 7.53 2.42
C ASP A 87 -14.01 8.81 2.05
N GLU A 88 -14.78 9.88 1.76
CA GLU A 88 -14.25 11.23 1.55
C GLU A 88 -13.77 11.87 2.87
N ASN A 89 -13.89 11.17 4.00
CA ASN A 89 -13.38 11.59 5.29
C ASN A 89 -11.91 11.17 5.44
N GLU A 90 -11.07 12.18 5.59
CA GLU A 90 -9.63 12.19 5.36
C GLU A 90 -8.83 11.55 6.51
N ASP A 91 -8.80 10.22 6.61
CA ASP A 91 -7.79 9.54 7.44
C ASP A 91 -6.44 9.53 6.69
N GLY A 92 -5.50 10.36 7.16
CA GLY A 92 -4.16 10.52 6.56
C GLY A 92 -4.13 11.48 5.36
N ASN A 93 -4.10 12.80 5.60
CA ASN A 93 -3.85 13.91 4.65
C ASN A 93 -3.97 13.58 3.14
N SER A 94 -5.18 13.23 2.70
CA SER A 94 -5.46 12.69 1.37
C SER A 94 -6.45 13.58 0.63
N THR A 95 -6.12 13.98 -0.61
CA THR A 95 -6.98 14.84 -1.45
C THR A 95 -8.11 14.08 -2.17
N GLY A 96 -8.34 12.81 -1.81
CA GLY A 96 -9.34 11.90 -2.35
C GLY A 96 -8.86 10.44 -2.35
N PRO A 97 -9.74 9.45 -2.66
CA PRO A 97 -9.40 8.03 -2.60
C PRO A 97 -8.15 7.70 -3.42
N HIS A 98 -7.12 7.17 -2.77
CA HIS A 98 -5.88 6.71 -3.41
C HIS A 98 -5.18 5.69 -2.53
N VAL A 99 -4.25 4.93 -3.10
CA VAL A 99 -3.31 4.08 -2.35
C VAL A 99 -1.93 4.74 -2.35
N HIS A 100 -1.31 4.81 -1.17
CA HIS A 100 0.09 5.18 -1.01
C HIS A 100 0.93 3.90 -0.99
N HIS A 101 1.92 3.80 -1.85
CA HIS A 101 2.84 2.66 -1.91
C HIS A 101 4.26 3.13 -1.63
N GLU A 102 4.86 2.62 -0.55
CA GLU A 102 6.23 2.90 -0.16
C GLU A 102 7.05 1.62 -0.01
N ALA A 103 8.37 1.76 -0.08
CA ALA A 103 9.32 0.67 0.10
C ALA A 103 10.48 1.14 0.99
N ILE A 104 10.87 0.30 1.93
CA ILE A 104 11.91 0.59 2.92
C ILE A 104 12.96 -0.51 2.87
N GLU A 105 14.24 -0.13 2.82
CA GLU A 105 15.36 -1.06 2.95
C GLU A 105 16.03 -0.96 4.33
N LYS A 106 16.74 -2.02 4.73
CA LYS A 106 17.59 -1.96 5.92
C LYS A 106 18.80 -1.07 5.67
N ASP A 107 19.23 -0.34 6.70
CA ASP A 107 20.51 0.38 6.68
C ASP A 107 21.71 -0.60 6.63
N GLU A 108 22.92 -0.05 6.47
CA GLU A 108 24.17 -0.82 6.48
C GLU A 108 24.40 -1.65 7.76
N LYS A 109 23.64 -1.36 8.84
CA LYS A 109 23.67 -2.08 10.12
C LYS A 109 22.52 -3.10 10.25
N GLY A 110 21.72 -3.30 9.20
CA GLY A 110 20.61 -4.26 9.18
C GLY A 110 19.34 -3.76 9.87
N ARG A 111 19.16 -2.44 10.05
CA ARG A 111 18.02 -1.85 10.76
C ARG A 111 17.04 -1.19 9.79
N TRP A 112 15.75 -1.33 10.06
CA TRP A 112 14.67 -0.65 9.32
C TRP A 112 14.57 0.85 9.62
N VAL A 113 15.19 1.28 10.72
CA VAL A 113 15.19 2.66 11.20
C VAL A 113 16.63 3.01 11.58
N ASN A 114 17.10 4.18 11.14
CA ASN A 114 18.44 4.66 11.41
C ASN A 114 18.60 5.16 12.87
N ASP A 115 19.77 5.68 13.24
CA ASP A 115 20.04 6.19 14.60
C ASP A 115 19.21 7.44 14.96
N GLU A 116 18.60 8.09 13.97
CA GLU A 116 17.81 9.32 14.10
C GLU A 116 16.30 9.02 14.14
N GLY A 117 15.90 7.76 14.02
CA GLY A 117 14.48 7.37 14.01
C GLY A 117 13.83 7.41 12.63
N GLU A 118 14.60 7.53 11.55
CA GLU A 118 14.07 7.63 10.18
C GLU A 118 14.22 6.33 9.39
N HIS A 119 13.26 6.06 8.50
CA HIS A 119 13.30 4.95 7.54
C HIS A 119 14.18 5.27 6.32
N ASN A 120 14.83 4.24 5.76
CA ASN A 120 15.51 4.36 4.46
C ASN A 120 14.55 4.02 3.33
N TYR A 121 13.80 5.02 2.87
CA TYR A 121 12.87 4.85 1.76
C TYR A 121 13.61 4.69 0.42
N ILE A 122 13.20 3.70 -0.36
CA ILE A 122 13.66 3.44 -1.73
C ILE A 122 12.52 3.63 -2.74
N ASP A 123 12.82 3.64 -4.04
CA ASP A 123 11.76 3.71 -5.07
C ASP A 123 10.96 2.39 -5.05
N PRO A 124 9.66 2.42 -4.72
CA PRO A 124 8.83 1.21 -4.63
C PRO A 124 8.50 0.60 -6.00
N GLY A 125 8.98 1.20 -7.09
CA GLY A 125 8.74 0.75 -8.46
C GLY A 125 7.55 1.46 -9.10
N LYS A 126 7.38 1.31 -10.43
CA LYS A 126 6.34 2.04 -11.20
C LYS A 126 5.07 1.23 -11.44
N LYS A 127 4.97 0.04 -10.86
CA LYS A 127 3.84 -0.85 -11.09
C LYS A 127 2.62 -0.30 -10.38
N ASP A 128 1.47 -0.35 -11.05
CA ASP A 128 0.21 0.16 -10.53
C ASP A 128 -0.42 -0.87 -9.58
N PRO A 129 -0.51 -0.59 -8.27
CA PRO A 129 -1.17 -1.47 -7.30
C PRO A 129 -2.68 -1.56 -7.52
N LEU A 130 -3.29 -0.74 -8.37
CA LEU A 130 -4.72 -0.79 -8.72
C LEU A 130 -5.02 -1.66 -9.96
N GLY A 131 -4.14 -2.61 -10.27
CA GLY A 131 -4.37 -3.59 -11.34
C GLY A 131 -4.48 -2.97 -12.75
N GLY A 132 -3.81 -1.84 -12.99
CA GLY A 132 -3.82 -1.11 -14.28
C GLY A 132 -4.95 -0.09 -14.44
N THR A 133 -5.79 0.06 -13.41
CA THR A 133 -6.91 1.00 -13.39
C THR A 133 -6.59 2.32 -12.66
N GLY A 134 -5.37 2.45 -12.12
CA GLY A 134 -4.89 3.63 -11.43
C GLY A 134 -4.26 4.68 -12.33
N ASN A 135 -4.28 5.92 -11.87
CA ASN A 135 -3.43 7.01 -12.35
C ASN A 135 -2.43 7.38 -11.25
N GLN A 136 -1.14 7.43 -11.59
CA GLN A 136 -0.13 7.90 -10.65
C GLN A 136 -0.33 9.40 -10.38
N THR A 137 -0.57 9.77 -9.12
CA THR A 137 -0.85 11.15 -8.68
C THR A 137 0.36 11.82 -8.02
N ALA A 138 1.22 11.03 -7.35
CA ALA A 138 2.50 11.48 -6.78
C ALA A 138 3.62 10.46 -7.06
N GLY A 139 4.88 10.92 -6.99
CA GLY A 139 6.04 10.07 -7.31
C GLY A 139 7.19 10.23 -6.32
N TYR A 140 7.84 9.12 -6.02
CA TYR A 140 9.09 9.09 -5.28
C TYR A 140 10.22 9.83 -6.03
N PRO A 141 11.16 10.51 -5.34
CA PRO A 141 11.21 10.79 -3.90
C PRO A 141 10.60 12.15 -3.53
N LYS A 142 9.90 12.82 -4.44
CA LYS A 142 9.46 14.21 -4.22
C LYS A 142 8.09 14.50 -4.81
N TYR A 143 7.28 15.20 -4.05
CA TYR A 143 6.11 15.90 -4.57
C TYR A 143 6.50 16.91 -5.66
N LYS A 144 5.52 17.39 -6.44
CA LYS A 144 5.74 18.37 -7.51
C LYS A 144 6.35 19.69 -7.01
N ASP A 145 6.16 20.02 -5.74
CA ASP A 145 6.72 21.20 -5.08
C ASP A 145 8.16 21.01 -4.56
N GLY A 146 8.71 19.80 -4.67
CA GLY A 146 10.06 19.46 -4.26
C GLY A 146 10.22 18.96 -2.82
N THR A 147 9.13 18.88 -2.04
CA THR A 147 9.12 18.23 -0.72
C THR A 147 9.28 16.72 -0.85
N PHE A 148 9.91 16.07 0.15
CA PHE A 148 10.17 14.62 0.10
C PHE A 148 8.87 13.82 0.16
N HIS A 149 8.80 12.75 -0.63
CA HIS A 149 7.69 11.79 -0.67
C HIS A 149 8.25 10.37 -0.57
N GLY A 150 7.91 9.67 0.51
CA GLY A 150 8.43 8.33 0.85
C GLY A 150 7.96 7.20 -0.08
N GLY A 151 7.06 7.49 -1.02
CA GLY A 151 6.44 6.49 -1.87
C GLY A 151 5.87 7.03 -3.19
N ARG A 152 4.87 6.34 -3.71
CA ARG A 152 4.11 6.70 -4.91
C ARG A 152 2.63 6.58 -4.61
N ASP A 153 1.86 7.51 -5.16
CA ASP A 153 0.41 7.53 -4.95
C ASP A 153 -0.28 7.16 -6.26
N PHE A 154 -1.28 6.29 -6.15
CA PHE A 154 -2.14 5.89 -7.26
C PHE A 154 -3.60 6.10 -6.88
N ALA A 155 -4.33 6.86 -7.69
CA ALA A 155 -5.76 7.08 -7.50
C ALA A 155 -6.57 6.37 -8.59
N PRO A 156 -7.82 5.94 -8.32
CA PRO A 156 -8.72 5.40 -9.33
C PRO A 156 -8.82 6.35 -10.53
N LYS A 157 -8.82 5.80 -11.75
CA LYS A 157 -9.21 6.57 -12.94
C LYS A 157 -10.65 7.03 -12.75
N LYS A 158 -10.90 8.35 -12.70
CA LYS A 158 -12.26 8.88 -12.87
C LYS A 158 -12.78 8.43 -14.23
N GLU A 159 -13.65 7.43 -14.25
CA GLU A 159 -14.44 7.14 -15.43
C GLU A 159 -15.37 8.34 -15.64
N TYR A 160 -15.00 9.22 -16.57
CA TYR A 160 -15.98 10.11 -17.18
C TYR A 160 -16.85 9.23 -18.07
N GLU A 161 -17.93 8.67 -17.50
CA GLU A 161 -19.02 8.14 -18.32
C GLU A 161 -19.56 9.29 -19.19
N HIS A 162 -19.50 9.09 -20.51
CA HIS A 162 -19.84 10.09 -21.53
C HIS A 162 -21.19 9.80 -22.16
#